data_AF-A0A0B1RVK1-F1
#
_entry.id   AF-A0A0B1RVK1-F1
#
_cell.length_a   1.000
_cell.length_b   1.000
_cell.length_c   1.000
_cell.angle_alpha   90.00
_cell.angle_beta   90.00
_cell.angle_gamma   90.00
#
_symmetry.space_group_name_H-M   'P 1'
#
loop_
_entity.id
_entity.type
_entity.pdbx_description
1 polymer ?
#
loop_
_entity_poly.entity_id
_entity_poly.type
_entity_poly.pdbx_seq_one_letter_code
_entity_poly.pdbx_strand_id
1 'polypeptide(L)'
;MDWLTGSSRNIFEQAETYLSMASLFQRNYTPPEVVFEFIAGVPDAMATKLRSLGVTVLGEEIPIDSITKVPEDFMEMLVEDVDDSIESNSIERQKAPPINLDVSAVFVLISNLTHENGTNHLFGSVLLTHQAEMERKNPARKQLLSQIEGREWIICRTAHDSVREILKTVGGESEKRRMEELFRKVRLVEDAVSDKVAALKQSDRITQRSLVSFIMFISLL
;
A
#
# COMPACT_ATOMS: atom_id res chain seq x y z
N MET A 1 -7.83 -9.05 28.39
CA MET A 1 -6.75 -9.04 27.37
C MET A 1 -6.33 -10.50 27.29
N ASP A 2 -7.12 -11.32 26.59
CA ASP A 2 -7.19 -12.78 26.80
C ASP A 2 -7.07 -13.55 25.47
N TRP A 3 -6.27 -13.05 24.52
CA TRP A 3 -6.09 -13.73 23.23
C TRP A 3 -4.96 -14.77 23.24
N LEU A 4 -4.16 -14.84 24.31
CA LEU A 4 -3.03 -15.77 24.44
C LEU A 4 -3.34 -17.01 25.30
N THR A 5 -4.53 -17.13 25.89
CA THR A 5 -4.87 -18.26 26.76
C THR A 5 -6.28 -18.79 26.52
N GLY A 6 -6.37 -19.95 25.86
CA GLY A 6 -7.42 -20.93 26.15
C GLY A 6 -8.67 -20.94 25.27
N SER A 7 -8.52 -21.42 24.04
CA SER A 7 -9.39 -22.48 23.50
C SER A 7 -8.58 -23.19 22.42
N SER A 8 -8.79 -24.48 22.22
CA SER A 8 -8.17 -25.28 21.15
C SER A 8 -8.64 -24.77 19.78
N ARG A 9 -8.20 -23.58 19.38
CA ARG A 9 -8.42 -23.07 18.04
C ARG A 9 -7.59 -23.91 17.10
N ASN A 10 -8.27 -24.41 16.09
CA ASN A 10 -7.65 -25.13 15.02
C ASN A 10 -6.67 -24.20 14.28
N ILE A 11 -5.59 -24.76 13.75
CA ILE A 11 -4.57 -24.01 13.00
C ILE A 11 -5.17 -23.26 11.80
N PHE A 12 -6.25 -23.78 11.20
CA PHE A 12 -6.97 -23.11 10.11
C PHE A 12 -7.73 -21.86 10.58
N GLU A 13 -8.46 -21.94 11.70
CA GLU A 13 -9.13 -20.77 12.30
C GLU A 13 -8.10 -19.70 12.73
N GLN A 14 -6.94 -20.16 13.19
CA GLN A 14 -5.84 -19.28 13.56
C GLN A 14 -5.27 -18.57 12.32
N ALA A 15 -5.14 -19.28 11.19
CA ALA A 15 -4.73 -18.72 9.91
C ALA A 15 -5.73 -17.65 9.42
N GLU A 16 -7.03 -17.95 9.43
CA GLU A 16 -8.07 -16.98 9.06
C GLU A 16 -8.02 -15.74 9.95
N THR A 17 -7.84 -15.92 11.25
CA THR A 17 -7.70 -14.81 12.20
C THR A 17 -6.51 -13.92 11.84
N TYR A 18 -5.35 -14.51 11.54
CA TYR A 18 -4.16 -13.75 11.18
C TYR A 18 -4.28 -13.07 9.82
N LEU A 19 -4.90 -13.71 8.82
CA LEU A 19 -5.17 -13.11 7.52
C LEU A 19 -6.16 -11.94 7.65
N SER A 20 -7.20 -12.11 8.46
CA SER A 20 -8.12 -11.02 8.80
C SER A 20 -7.38 -9.86 9.46
N MET A 21 -6.54 -10.13 10.44
CA MET A 21 -5.71 -9.10 11.09
C MET A 21 -4.74 -8.42 10.10
N ALA A 22 -4.08 -9.18 9.23
CA ALA A 22 -3.20 -8.62 8.21
C ALA A 22 -3.94 -7.65 7.27
N SER A 23 -5.17 -8.00 6.88
CA SER A 23 -6.01 -7.13 6.05
C SER A 23 -6.39 -5.82 6.76
N LEU A 24 -6.63 -5.87 8.08
CA LEU A 24 -7.01 -4.73 8.91
C LEU A 24 -5.83 -3.83 9.30
N PHE A 25 -4.63 -4.39 9.46
CA PHE A 25 -3.44 -3.70 9.96
C PHE A 25 -2.32 -3.64 8.91
N GLN A 26 -2.61 -2.95 7.82
CA GLN A 26 -1.68 -2.79 6.71
C GLN A 26 -0.46 -1.94 7.09
N ARG A 27 0.72 -2.31 6.56
CA ARG A 27 1.96 -1.52 6.65
C ARG A 27 2.26 -0.96 5.27
N ASN A 28 2.36 0.37 5.15
CA ASN A 28 2.55 1.06 3.88
C ASN A 28 1.51 0.67 2.82
N TYR A 29 0.23 0.53 3.22
CA TYR A 29 -0.88 0.19 2.34
C TYR A 29 -0.77 -1.20 1.69
N THR A 30 0.00 -2.09 2.32
CA THR A 30 0.08 -3.51 1.93
C THR A 30 -0.15 -4.36 3.17
N PRO A 31 -1.05 -5.35 3.13
CA PRO A 31 -1.22 -6.27 4.24
C PRO A 31 0.10 -7.03 4.47
N PRO A 32 0.55 -7.19 5.72
CA PRO A 32 1.72 -8.03 5.99
C PRO A 32 1.43 -9.47 5.57
N GLU A 33 2.45 -10.15 5.07
CA GLU A 33 2.37 -11.57 4.74
C GLU A 33 2.24 -12.41 6.02
N VAL A 34 1.38 -13.43 5.99
CA VAL A 34 1.21 -14.39 7.08
C VAL A 34 2.00 -15.66 6.72
N VAL A 35 3.01 -15.97 7.53
CA VAL A 35 3.91 -17.11 7.33
C VAL A 35 3.82 -18.08 8.49
N PHE A 36 3.55 -19.36 8.22
CA PHE A 36 3.54 -20.43 9.21
C PHE A 36 4.77 -21.30 9.01
N GLU A 37 5.67 -21.32 9.99
CA GLU A 37 6.89 -22.13 9.97
C GLU A 37 6.73 -23.37 10.86
N PHE A 38 6.85 -24.55 10.26
CA PHE A 38 6.72 -25.85 10.93
C PHE A 38 8.10 -26.47 11.12
N ILE A 39 8.60 -26.41 12.37
CA ILE A 39 9.95 -26.87 12.73
C ILE A 39 10.07 -28.40 12.68
N ALA A 40 8.98 -29.12 12.95
CA ALA A 40 8.95 -30.60 12.98
C ALA A 40 8.35 -31.22 11.71
N GLY A 41 8.26 -30.41 10.63
CA GLY A 41 7.55 -30.76 9.41
C GLY A 41 6.04 -30.60 9.52
N VAL A 42 5.39 -30.60 8.37
CA VAL A 42 3.95 -30.33 8.20
C VAL A 42 3.34 -31.42 7.32
N PRO A 43 2.18 -32.00 7.69
CA PRO A 43 1.46 -32.89 6.80
C PRO A 43 1.13 -32.19 5.48
N ASP A 44 1.40 -32.84 4.35
CA ASP A 44 1.14 -32.33 3.00
C ASP A 44 -0.30 -31.81 2.80
N ALA A 45 -1.29 -32.54 3.30
CA ALA A 45 -2.70 -32.12 3.27
C ALA A 45 -2.94 -30.83 4.08
N MET A 46 -2.29 -30.67 5.23
CA MET A 46 -2.38 -29.46 6.04
C MET A 46 -1.70 -28.27 5.35
N ALA A 47 -0.51 -28.50 4.78
CA ALA A 47 0.22 -27.47 4.05
C ALA A 47 -0.59 -26.98 2.85
N THR A 48 -1.22 -27.90 2.12
CA THR A 48 -2.09 -27.60 0.98
C THR A 48 -3.30 -26.75 1.40
N LYS A 49 -3.99 -27.15 2.49
CA LYS A 49 -5.13 -26.39 3.01
C LYS A 49 -4.74 -25.00 3.56
N LEU A 50 -3.59 -24.86 4.22
CA LEU A 50 -3.12 -23.54 4.67
C LEU A 50 -2.76 -22.63 3.50
N ARG A 51 -2.16 -23.18 2.43
CA ARG A 51 -1.87 -22.44 1.20
C ARG A 51 -3.12 -22.01 0.47
N SER A 52 -4.17 -22.85 0.42
CA SER A 52 -5.44 -22.48 -0.21
C SER A 52 -6.13 -21.32 0.52
N LEU A 53 -5.92 -21.18 1.83
CA LEU A 53 -6.36 -20.02 2.61
C LEU A 53 -5.53 -18.74 2.35
N GLY A 54 -4.36 -18.84 1.69
CA GLY A 54 -3.46 -17.72 1.42
C GLY A 54 -2.33 -17.54 2.44
N VAL A 55 -2.04 -18.57 3.25
CA VAL A 55 -0.88 -18.57 4.16
C VAL A 55 0.36 -19.14 3.44
N THR A 56 1.50 -18.48 3.60
CA THR A 56 2.79 -19.03 3.18
C THR A 56 3.26 -20.06 4.21
N VAL A 57 3.46 -21.30 3.79
CA VAL A 57 3.91 -22.40 4.67
C VAL A 57 5.38 -22.71 4.43
N LEU A 58 6.17 -22.67 5.51
CA LEU A 58 7.59 -23.05 5.53
C LEU A 58 7.78 -24.30 6.41
N GLY A 59 8.66 -25.20 5.99
CA GLY A 59 8.95 -26.45 6.71
C GLY A 59 9.06 -27.64 5.77
N GLU A 60 9.48 -28.79 6.31
CA GLU A 60 9.53 -30.06 5.58
C GLU A 60 8.12 -30.64 5.43
N GLU A 61 7.67 -30.91 4.20
CA GLU A 61 6.37 -31.56 3.97
C GLU A 61 6.48 -33.08 4.17
N ILE A 62 5.59 -33.61 5.00
CA ILE A 62 5.53 -35.02 5.35
C ILE A 62 4.25 -35.60 4.75
N PRO A 63 4.32 -36.69 3.95
CA PRO A 63 3.13 -37.33 3.42
C PRO A 63 2.21 -37.80 4.54
N ILE A 64 0.92 -37.41 4.50
CA ILE A 64 -0.03 -37.74 5.57
C ILE A 64 -0.18 -39.26 5.78
N ASP A 65 -0.03 -40.04 4.72
CA ASP A 65 -0.08 -41.52 4.74
C ASP A 65 1.02 -42.16 5.60
N SER A 66 2.11 -41.43 5.85
CA SER A 66 3.20 -41.90 6.72
C SER A 66 2.91 -41.71 8.21
N ILE A 67 1.82 -41.02 8.56
CA ILE A 67 1.47 -40.68 9.94
C ILE A 67 0.54 -41.75 10.53
N THR A 68 1.08 -42.58 11.41
CA THR A 68 0.38 -43.75 11.99
C THR A 68 -0.76 -43.42 12.97
N LYS A 69 -0.97 -42.16 13.33
CA LYS A 69 -2.02 -41.71 14.27
C LYS A 69 -2.58 -40.35 13.85
N VAL A 70 -3.41 -40.33 12.82
CA VAL A 70 -4.24 -39.17 12.50
C VAL A 70 -5.63 -39.39 13.13
N PRO A 71 -6.11 -38.51 14.03
CA PRO A 71 -7.48 -38.58 14.52
C PRO A 71 -8.49 -38.49 13.37
N GLU A 72 -9.56 -39.28 13.40
CA GLU A 72 -10.59 -39.30 12.33
C GLU A 72 -11.19 -37.90 12.12
N ASP A 73 -11.52 -37.17 13.20
CA ASP A 73 -11.98 -35.78 13.18
C ASP A 73 -11.01 -34.81 12.47
N PHE A 74 -9.72 -35.11 12.52
CA PHE A 74 -8.69 -34.30 11.87
C PHE A 74 -8.61 -34.59 10.36
N MET A 75 -8.92 -35.83 9.97
CA MET A 75 -8.95 -36.24 8.57
C MET A 75 -10.20 -35.67 7.86
N GLU A 76 -11.35 -35.69 8.53
CA GLU A 76 -12.61 -35.08 8.04
C GLU A 76 -12.43 -33.60 7.70
N MET A 77 -11.81 -32.84 8.60
CA MET A 77 -11.49 -31.44 8.42
C MET A 77 -10.52 -31.14 7.26
N LEU A 78 -9.68 -32.10 6.85
CA LEU A 78 -8.79 -31.94 5.69
C LEU A 78 -9.51 -32.25 4.37
N VAL A 79 -10.61 -33.01 4.39
CA VAL A 79 -11.37 -33.41 3.20
C VAL A 79 -12.66 -32.61 2.97
N GLU A 80 -13.19 -31.92 3.99
CA GLU A 80 -14.48 -31.20 3.90
C GLU A 80 -14.50 -30.01 2.92
N ASP A 81 -13.35 -29.51 2.46
CA ASP A 81 -13.28 -28.30 1.61
C ASP A 81 -12.65 -28.52 0.22
N VAL A 82 -12.52 -29.77 -0.26
CA VAL A 82 -12.04 -30.02 -1.62
C VAL A 82 -13.20 -29.89 -2.60
N ASP A 83 -13.66 -28.65 -2.84
CA ASP A 83 -14.42 -28.35 -4.05
C ASP A 83 -13.47 -28.53 -5.24
N ASP A 84 -13.90 -29.35 -6.21
CA ASP A 84 -13.13 -29.83 -7.37
C ASP A 84 -12.89 -28.72 -8.43
N SER A 85 -12.97 -27.46 -8.01
CA SER A 85 -12.68 -26.28 -8.81
C SER A 85 -11.23 -25.86 -8.60
N ILE A 86 -10.29 -26.69 -9.10
CA ILE A 86 -8.91 -26.26 -9.37
C ILE A 86 -8.96 -25.25 -10.54
N GLU A 87 -9.49 -24.06 -10.29
CA GLU A 87 -9.07 -22.89 -11.04
C GLU A 87 -7.63 -22.65 -10.62
N SER A 88 -6.74 -22.87 -11.58
CA SER A 88 -5.35 -22.46 -11.50
C SER A 88 -5.32 -20.96 -11.23
N ASN A 89 -5.38 -20.57 -9.96
CA ASN A 89 -4.98 -19.26 -9.51
C ASN A 89 -3.46 -19.22 -9.72
N SER A 90 -3.06 -19.02 -10.98
CA SER A 90 -1.85 -18.29 -11.27
C SER A 90 -1.88 -17.12 -10.33
N ILE A 91 -0.99 -17.12 -9.34
CA ILE A 91 -0.71 -16.00 -8.47
C ILE A 91 -0.30 -14.89 -9.44
N GLU A 92 -1.28 -14.17 -10.00
CA GLU A 92 -1.07 -12.92 -10.67
C GLU A 92 -0.43 -12.09 -9.58
N ARG A 93 0.88 -11.85 -9.72
CA ARG A 93 1.61 -10.93 -8.87
C ARG A 93 0.80 -9.65 -8.89
N GLN A 94 0.02 -9.42 -7.85
CA GLN A 94 -0.93 -8.32 -7.82
C GLN A 94 -0.14 -7.07 -8.16
N LYS A 95 -0.52 -6.43 -9.27
CA LYS A 95 0.13 -5.20 -9.73
C LYS A 95 0.08 -4.24 -8.54
N ALA A 96 1.26 -3.76 -8.12
CA ALA A 96 1.34 -2.88 -6.96
C ALA A 96 0.34 -1.71 -7.11
N PRO A 97 -0.37 -1.35 -6.03
CA PRO A 97 -1.45 -0.37 -6.12
C PRO A 97 -0.91 0.97 -6.64
N PRO A 98 -1.76 1.74 -7.36
CA PRO A 98 -1.38 3.05 -7.85
C PRO A 98 -1.02 4.00 -6.70
N ILE A 99 -0.15 4.97 -6.98
CA ILE A 99 0.27 5.99 -6.03
C ILE A 99 -0.44 7.29 -6.31
N ASN A 100 -1.14 7.81 -5.31
CA ASN A 100 -1.73 9.14 -5.35
C ASN A 100 -0.69 10.23 -5.07
N LEU A 101 -0.50 11.13 -6.03
CA LEU A 101 0.37 12.29 -5.91
C LEU A 101 -0.40 13.45 -5.27
N ASP A 102 0.01 13.86 -4.07
CA ASP A 102 -0.50 15.07 -3.45
C ASP A 102 0.18 16.33 -4.02
N VAL A 103 -0.30 17.51 -3.62
CA VAL A 103 0.25 18.80 -4.08
C VAL A 103 1.76 18.89 -3.82
N SER A 104 2.21 18.42 -2.66
CA SER A 104 3.63 18.50 -2.25
C SER A 104 4.51 17.59 -3.10
N ALA A 105 4.09 16.34 -3.32
CA ALA A 105 4.80 15.39 -4.18
C ALA A 105 4.92 15.92 -5.61
N VAL A 106 3.85 16.53 -6.14
CA VAL A 106 3.89 17.17 -7.46
C VAL A 106 4.95 18.28 -7.51
N PHE A 107 5.02 19.16 -6.50
CA PHE A 107 6.06 20.19 -6.46
C PHE A 107 7.48 19.63 -6.37
N VAL A 108 7.68 18.54 -5.64
CA VAL A 108 8.97 17.84 -5.60
C VAL A 108 9.37 17.31 -6.99
N LEU A 109 8.41 16.92 -7.83
CA LEU A 109 8.70 16.40 -9.18
C LEU A 109 9.02 17.52 -10.19
N ILE A 110 8.38 18.69 -10.06
CA ILE A 110 8.43 19.74 -11.09
C ILE A 110 9.28 20.97 -10.71
N SER A 111 9.53 21.22 -9.43
CA SER A 111 10.18 22.46 -8.97
C SER A 111 11.62 22.57 -9.45
N ASN A 112 12.05 23.78 -9.83
CA ASN A 112 13.47 24.03 -10.13
C ASN A 112 14.40 23.76 -8.93
N LEU A 113 13.88 23.79 -7.70
CA LEU A 113 14.67 23.53 -6.51
C LEU A 113 15.15 22.08 -6.46
N THR A 114 14.23 21.15 -6.73
CA THR A 114 14.39 19.69 -6.55
C THR A 114 14.73 18.96 -7.86
N HIS A 115 14.57 19.62 -9.02
CA HIS A 115 14.92 19.05 -10.32
C HIS A 115 16.44 18.94 -10.52
N GLU A 116 16.85 18.27 -11.59
CA GLU A 116 18.27 18.05 -11.89
C GLU A 116 19.06 19.37 -11.92
N ASN A 117 20.23 19.35 -11.26
CA ASN A 117 21.10 20.51 -11.01
C ASN A 117 20.56 21.58 -10.04
N GLY A 118 19.32 21.42 -9.55
CA GLY A 118 18.66 22.36 -8.64
C GLY A 118 18.62 23.80 -9.17
N THR A 119 18.47 24.75 -8.25
CA THR A 119 18.55 26.19 -8.57
C THR A 119 19.87 26.78 -8.11
N ASN A 120 20.49 27.63 -8.95
CA ASN A 120 21.65 28.46 -8.58
C ASN A 120 21.25 29.90 -8.21
N HIS A 121 19.95 30.15 -8.00
CA HIS A 121 19.47 31.45 -7.59
C HIS A 121 19.97 31.79 -6.17
N LEU A 122 20.52 32.99 -6.01
CA LEU A 122 20.89 33.53 -4.71
C LEU A 122 19.68 34.21 -4.11
N PHE A 123 19.11 33.60 -3.06
CA PHE A 123 17.97 34.16 -2.37
C PHE A 123 18.44 35.26 -1.42
N GLY A 124 17.63 36.30 -1.27
CA GLY A 124 17.89 37.36 -0.28
C GLY A 124 17.91 36.86 1.18
N SER A 125 17.37 35.67 1.43
CA SER A 125 17.43 34.98 2.72
C SER A 125 18.56 33.95 2.74
N VAL A 126 19.40 34.04 3.77
CA VAL A 126 20.48 33.07 4.03
C VAL A 126 19.92 31.65 4.19
N LEU A 127 18.76 31.50 4.85
CA LEU A 127 18.12 30.21 5.06
C LEU A 127 17.70 29.56 3.73
N LEU A 128 17.06 30.33 2.83
CA LEU A 128 16.61 29.83 1.53
C LEU A 128 17.79 29.44 0.64
N THR A 129 18.89 30.20 0.70
CA THR A 129 20.13 29.87 -0.03
C THR A 129 20.75 28.57 0.48
N HIS A 130 20.80 28.36 1.80
CA HIS A 130 21.25 27.08 2.38
C HIS A 130 20.32 25.92 2.00
N GLN A 131 19.00 26.13 1.97
CA GLN A 131 18.05 25.11 1.52
C GLN A 131 18.27 24.72 0.06
N ALA A 132 18.51 25.68 -0.83
CA ALA A 132 18.84 25.41 -2.22
C ALA A 132 20.18 24.67 -2.37
N GLU A 133 21.18 25.00 -1.56
CA GLU A 133 22.44 24.26 -1.50
C GLU A 133 22.28 22.80 -1.04
N MET A 134 21.45 22.58 -0.01
CA MET A 134 21.16 21.23 0.48
C MET A 134 20.44 20.41 -0.60
N GLU A 135 19.43 21.00 -1.25
CA GLU A 135 18.68 20.33 -2.31
C GLU A 135 19.57 19.97 -3.51
N ARG A 136 20.56 20.82 -3.88
CA ARG A 136 21.55 20.48 -4.92
C ARG A 136 22.42 19.27 -4.56
N LYS A 137 22.76 19.11 -3.27
CA LYS A 137 23.58 17.98 -2.80
C LYS A 137 22.78 16.68 -2.71
N ASN A 138 21.57 16.75 -2.16
CA ASN A 138 20.70 15.60 -1.97
C ASN A 138 19.24 15.94 -2.31
N PRO A 139 18.85 15.86 -3.60
CA PRO A 139 17.51 16.25 -4.02
C PRO A 139 16.44 15.27 -3.53
N ALA A 140 15.38 15.79 -2.90
CA ALA A 140 14.19 15.06 -2.48
C ALA A 140 13.52 14.31 -3.65
N ARG A 141 13.62 14.86 -4.88
CA ARG A 141 13.10 14.22 -6.10
C ARG A 141 13.66 12.81 -6.31
N LYS A 142 14.95 12.59 -6.04
CA LYS A 142 15.58 11.27 -6.24
C LYS A 142 14.99 10.24 -5.26
N GLN A 143 14.82 10.64 -4.01
CA GLN A 143 14.25 9.78 -2.97
C GLN A 143 12.80 9.44 -3.30
N LEU A 144 11.99 10.44 -3.66
CA LEU A 144 10.60 10.23 -4.06
C LEU A 144 10.50 9.27 -5.25
N LEU A 145 11.26 9.51 -6.33
CA LEU A 145 11.22 8.65 -7.52
C LEU A 145 11.58 7.20 -7.19
N SER A 146 12.58 6.96 -6.34
CA SER A 146 12.97 5.60 -5.94
C SER A 146 11.87 4.83 -5.19
N GLN A 147 10.98 5.54 -4.49
CA GLN A 147 9.87 4.93 -3.75
C GLN A 147 8.64 4.66 -4.62
N ILE A 148 8.45 5.45 -5.68
CA ILE A 148 7.26 5.39 -6.54
C ILE A 148 7.53 4.73 -7.90
N GLU A 149 8.77 4.27 -8.12
CA GLU A 149 9.20 3.60 -9.35
C GLU A 149 8.40 2.33 -9.62
N GLY A 150 8.07 2.09 -10.89
CA GLY A 150 7.29 0.92 -11.31
C GLY A 150 5.80 0.95 -10.95
N ARG A 151 5.31 2.01 -10.30
CA ARG A 151 3.89 2.15 -9.95
C ARG A 151 3.18 3.13 -10.86
N GLU A 152 1.88 2.89 -11.06
CA GLU A 152 0.99 3.82 -11.77
C GLU A 152 0.76 5.07 -10.92
N TRP A 153 0.77 6.25 -11.53
CA TRP A 153 0.57 7.51 -10.81
C TRP A 153 -0.86 8.01 -11.02
N ILE A 154 -1.54 8.33 -9.93
CA ILE A 154 -2.87 8.96 -9.91
C ILE A 154 -2.81 10.32 -9.20
N ILE A 155 -3.76 11.19 -9.48
CA ILE A 155 -3.95 12.46 -8.76
C ILE A 155 -5.43 12.76 -8.64
N CYS A 156 -5.85 13.31 -7.50
CA CYS A 156 -7.23 13.72 -7.31
C CYS A 156 -7.54 15.07 -7.96
N ARG A 157 -8.81 15.30 -8.33
CA ARG A 157 -9.31 16.56 -8.92
C ARG A 157 -8.90 17.78 -8.08
N THR A 158 -9.14 17.74 -6.77
CA THR A 158 -8.76 18.83 -5.85
C THR A 158 -7.25 19.12 -5.88
N ALA A 159 -6.38 18.10 -5.86
CA ALA A 159 -4.93 18.31 -5.88
C ALA A 159 -4.45 18.81 -7.24
N HIS A 160 -4.99 18.26 -8.33
CA HIS A 160 -4.70 18.71 -9.69
C HIS A 160 -5.03 20.21 -9.87
N ASP A 161 -6.21 20.63 -9.45
CA ASP A 161 -6.67 22.01 -9.60
C ASP A 161 -5.88 22.97 -8.69
N SER A 162 -5.56 22.54 -7.47
CA SER A 162 -4.70 23.30 -6.55
C SER A 162 -3.30 23.54 -7.14
N VAL A 163 -2.66 22.51 -7.70
CA VAL A 163 -1.35 22.64 -8.36
C VAL A 163 -1.43 23.63 -9.52
N ARG A 164 -2.47 23.53 -10.35
CA ARG A 164 -2.68 24.41 -11.50
C ARG A 164 -2.86 25.87 -11.08
N GLU A 165 -3.63 26.13 -10.02
CA GLU A 165 -3.85 27.47 -9.48
C GLU A 165 -2.56 28.08 -8.91
N ILE A 166 -1.80 27.30 -8.13
CA ILE A 166 -0.52 27.75 -7.57
C ILE A 166 0.45 28.09 -8.71
N LEU A 167 0.63 27.21 -9.70
CA LEU A 167 1.55 27.47 -10.81
C LEU A 167 1.11 28.62 -11.71
N LYS A 168 -0.19 28.86 -11.85
CA LYS A 168 -0.68 30.06 -12.55
C LYS A 168 -0.21 31.34 -11.86
N THR A 169 -0.16 31.32 -10.53
CA THR A 169 0.16 32.48 -9.69
C THR A 169 1.65 32.68 -9.49
N VAL A 170 2.41 31.63 -9.18
CA VAL A 170 3.82 31.71 -8.77
C VAL A 170 4.78 30.89 -9.64
N GLY A 171 4.27 30.06 -10.56
CA GLY A 171 5.08 29.11 -11.32
C GLY A 171 5.89 29.74 -12.45
N GLY A 172 7.16 29.36 -12.53
CA GLY A 172 8.03 29.69 -13.66
C GLY A 172 7.71 28.89 -14.93
N GLU A 173 8.25 29.31 -16.08
CA GLU A 173 8.01 28.66 -17.37
C GLU A 173 8.45 27.19 -17.40
N SER A 174 9.58 26.87 -16.77
CA SER A 174 10.08 25.50 -16.67
C SER A 174 9.18 24.60 -15.81
N GLU A 175 8.65 25.13 -14.71
CA GLU A 175 7.76 24.39 -13.80
C GLU A 175 6.41 24.12 -14.46
N LYS A 176 5.88 25.11 -15.19
CA LYS A 176 4.66 24.96 -16.00
C LYS A 176 4.82 23.90 -17.09
N ARG A 177 5.95 23.88 -17.81
CA ARG A 177 6.23 22.86 -18.81
C ARG A 177 6.28 21.45 -18.20
N ARG A 178 7.00 21.29 -17.08
CA ARG A 178 7.11 20.01 -16.37
C ARG A 178 5.77 19.55 -15.79
N MET A 179 4.92 20.47 -15.33
CA MET A 179 3.56 20.16 -14.90
C MET A 179 2.75 19.54 -16.05
N GLU A 180 2.76 20.15 -17.24
CA GLU A 180 2.05 19.63 -18.41
C GLU A 180 2.59 18.25 -18.83
N GLU A 181 3.91 18.04 -18.78
CA GLU A 181 4.52 16.73 -19.03
C GLU A 181 4.13 15.69 -17.97
N LEU A 182 4.05 16.08 -16.70
CA LEU A 182 3.64 15.22 -15.60
C LEU A 182 2.17 14.82 -15.72
N PHE A 183 1.28 15.78 -15.97
CA PHE A 183 -0.17 15.53 -16.06
C PHE A 183 -0.57 14.69 -17.28
N ARG A 184 0.28 14.59 -18.31
CA ARG A 184 0.10 13.61 -19.40
C ARG A 184 0.36 12.17 -18.96
N LYS A 185 1.16 11.96 -17.91
CA LYS A 185 1.54 10.64 -17.39
C LYS A 185 0.66 10.17 -16.24
N VAL A 186 0.08 11.11 -15.50
CA VAL A 186 -0.73 10.83 -14.30
C VAL A 186 -2.19 10.67 -14.69
N ARG A 187 -2.85 9.65 -14.14
CA ARG A 187 -4.30 9.45 -14.31
C ARG A 187 -5.08 10.31 -13.30
N LEU A 188 -5.97 11.13 -13.82
CA LEU A 188 -6.84 11.98 -13.00
C LEU A 188 -8.02 11.18 -12.46
N VAL A 189 -8.29 11.35 -11.17
CA VAL A 189 -9.36 10.66 -10.44
C VAL A 189 -10.26 11.71 -9.78
N GLU A 190 -11.58 11.54 -9.92
CA GLU A 190 -12.53 12.42 -9.24
C GLU A 190 -12.46 12.26 -7.72
N ASP A 191 -12.68 13.35 -7.00
CA ASP A 191 -12.73 13.32 -5.54
C ASP A 191 -13.95 12.49 -5.07
N ALA A 192 -13.69 11.37 -4.39
CA ALA A 192 -14.72 10.52 -3.79
C ALA A 192 -14.65 10.57 -2.26
N VAL A 193 -15.81 10.67 -1.61
CA VAL A 193 -15.92 10.57 -0.16
C VAL A 193 -16.72 9.31 0.14
N SER A 194 -16.16 8.37 0.90
CA SER A 194 -16.90 7.17 1.27
C SER A 194 -17.98 7.49 2.31
N ASP A 195 -19.05 6.69 2.37
CA ASP A 195 -20.17 6.91 3.29
C ASP A 195 -19.72 6.91 4.77
N LYS A 196 -18.74 6.05 5.10
CA LYS A 196 -18.11 5.99 6.44
C LYS A 196 -17.46 7.31 6.84
N VAL A 197 -17.05 8.09 5.86
CA VAL A 197 -16.24 9.31 6.02
C VAL A 197 -17.11 10.54 6.00
N ALA A 198 -18.16 10.53 5.18
CA ALA A 198 -19.26 11.48 5.30
C ALA A 198 -19.92 11.43 6.69
N ALA A 199 -19.90 10.26 7.35
CA ALA A 199 -20.42 10.09 8.71
C ALA A 199 -19.48 10.61 9.83
N LEU A 200 -18.24 11.01 9.52
CA LEU A 200 -17.31 11.53 10.53
C LEU A 200 -17.75 12.93 10.99
N LYS A 201 -17.92 13.09 12.31
CA LYS A 201 -18.23 14.39 12.90
C LYS A 201 -17.08 15.37 12.65
N GLN A 202 -17.43 16.50 12.03
CA GLN A 202 -16.53 17.61 11.82
C GLN A 202 -16.00 18.10 13.18
N SER A 203 -14.69 18.35 13.25
CA SER A 203 -14.01 18.84 14.46
C SER A 203 -12.85 19.75 14.05
N ASP A 204 -12.21 20.43 15.01
CA ASP A 204 -11.04 21.27 14.74
C ASP A 204 -9.88 20.52 14.07
N ARG A 205 -9.85 19.18 14.19
CA ARG A 205 -8.87 18.30 13.52
C ARG A 205 -9.38 17.67 12.22
N ILE A 206 -10.68 17.71 11.96
CA ILE A 206 -11.33 17.11 10.78
C ILE A 206 -12.18 18.19 10.10
N THR A 207 -11.55 18.89 9.18
CA THR A 207 -12.19 19.90 8.31
C THR A 207 -12.75 19.25 7.03
N GLN A 208 -13.70 19.90 6.36
CA GLN A 208 -14.20 19.42 5.06
C GLN A 208 -13.09 19.22 4.04
N ARG A 209 -12.09 20.11 4.02
CA ARG A 209 -10.93 19.99 3.13
C ARG A 209 -10.09 18.74 3.42
N SER A 210 -9.86 18.42 4.70
CA SER A 210 -9.13 17.20 5.08
C SER A 210 -9.90 15.91 4.76
N LEU A 211 -11.24 15.93 4.81
CA LEU A 211 -12.06 14.75 4.49
C LEU A 211 -11.90 14.33 3.03
N VAL A 212 -11.84 15.30 2.12
CA VAL A 212 -11.71 15.05 0.67
C VAL A 212 -10.28 14.62 0.30
N SER A 213 -9.25 15.27 0.86
CA SER A 213 -7.86 15.00 0.49
C SER A 213 -7.26 13.74 1.14
N PHE A 214 -7.61 13.40 2.38
CA PHE A 214 -7.01 12.25 3.07
C PHE A 214 -7.66 10.90 2.71
N ILE A 215 -8.92 10.90 2.27
CA ILE A 215 -9.77 9.70 2.43
C ILE A 215 -10.27 9.10 1.11
N MET A 216 -9.80 9.62 -0.02
CA MET A 216 -9.96 8.97 -1.33
C MET A 216 -9.20 7.64 -1.46
N PHE A 217 -8.25 7.37 -0.54
CA PHE A 217 -7.44 6.15 -0.54
C PHE A 217 -8.24 4.86 -0.28
N ILE A 218 -9.45 4.96 0.28
CA ILE A 218 -10.24 3.80 0.71
C ILE A 218 -11.14 3.24 -0.41
N SER A 219 -11.43 4.02 -1.45
CA SER A 219 -12.40 3.60 -2.50
C SER A 219 -11.78 3.06 -3.79
N LEU A 220 -10.44 3.00 -3.86
CA LEU A 220 -9.68 2.54 -5.04
C LEU A 220 -8.73 1.36 -4.75
N LEU A 221 -8.78 0.83 -3.53
CA LEU A 221 -8.18 -0.44 -3.09
C LEU A 221 -9.33 -1.42 -2.85
#